data_AF-A0AAC9VSY4-F1
#
_entry.id   AF-A0AAC9VSY4-F1
#
_cell.length_a   1.000
_cell.length_b   1.000
_cell.length_c   1.000
_cell.angle_alpha   90.00
_cell.angle_beta   90.00
_cell.angle_gamma   90.00
#
_symmetry.space_group_name_H-M   'P 1'
#
loop_
_entity.id
_entity.type
_entity.pdbx_description
1 polymer ?
#
loop_
_entity_poly.entity_id
_entity_poly.type
_entity_poly.pdbx_seq_one_letter_code
_entity_poly.pdbx_strand_id
1 'polypeptide(L)'
;MVRHEGGRWDVGIKDAAVYVERVSDSDDRVFEDSLTAQEARDLAGLLTKYADKLDEARDADKAKESGKSDEPEDSEDSGKAEESEKSDESEDSEDSGEAEESEKSDESKKSDESDESDN
;
A
#
# COMPACT_ATOMS: atom_id res chain seq x y z
N MET A 1 22.77 -1.32 -28.71
CA MET A 1 21.40 -0.96 -28.29
C MET A 1 20.97 -2.02 -27.29
N VAL A 2 21.03 -1.69 -25.99
CA VAL A 2 20.44 -2.54 -24.96
C VAL A 2 18.95 -2.56 -25.27
N ARG A 3 18.45 -3.68 -25.79
CA ARG A 3 17.00 -3.84 -25.90
C ARG A 3 16.51 -3.79 -24.46
N HIS A 4 15.76 -2.75 -24.11
CA HIS A 4 15.03 -2.78 -22.86
C HIS A 4 14.11 -3.98 -22.99
N GLU A 5 14.43 -5.04 -22.25
CA GLU A 5 13.60 -6.24 -22.16
C GLU A 5 12.25 -5.76 -21.62
N GLY A 6 11.31 -5.59 -22.55
CA GLY A 6 9.95 -5.16 -22.26
C GLY A 6 9.36 -6.21 -21.35
N GLY A 7 8.88 -5.77 -20.20
CA GLY A 7 8.24 -6.66 -19.25
C GLY A 7 7.04 -5.96 -18.65
N ARG A 8 6.00 -6.73 -18.36
CA ARG A 8 4.83 -6.25 -17.63
C ARG A 8 5.19 -6.11 -16.16
N TRP A 9 4.70 -5.04 -15.54
CA TRP A 9 4.68 -4.93 -14.09
C TRP A 9 3.32 -5.42 -13.60
N ASP A 10 3.31 -6.41 -12.72
CA ASP A 10 2.12 -6.89 -12.06
C ASP A 10 2.19 -6.44 -10.58
N VAL A 11 1.06 -5.94 -10.06
CA VAL A 11 0.95 -5.44 -8.69
C VAL A 11 -0.28 -6.04 -8.04
N GLY A 12 -0.13 -6.58 -6.83
CA GLY A 12 -1.20 -7.26 -6.12
C GLY A 12 -1.12 -7.09 -4.61
N ILE A 13 -2.11 -7.60 -3.91
CA ILE A 13 -2.13 -7.64 -2.44
C ILE A 13 -2.22 -9.10 -2.02
N LYS A 14 -1.30 -9.52 -1.16
CA LYS A 14 -1.25 -10.87 -0.60
C LYS A 14 -0.66 -10.79 0.80
N ASP A 15 -1.12 -11.62 1.73
CA ASP A 15 -0.56 -11.70 3.10
C ASP A 15 -0.40 -10.33 3.82
N ALA A 16 -1.38 -9.43 3.62
CA ALA A 16 -1.37 -8.05 4.14
C ALA A 16 -0.18 -7.16 3.68
N ALA A 17 0.50 -7.54 2.60
CA ALA A 17 1.54 -6.78 1.92
C ALA A 17 1.17 -6.52 0.44
N VAL A 18 1.77 -5.48 -0.14
CA VAL A 18 1.67 -5.16 -1.56
C VAL A 18 2.82 -5.84 -2.29
N TYR A 19 2.51 -6.69 -3.26
CA TYR A 19 3.49 -7.37 -4.09
C TYR A 19 3.67 -6.61 -5.39
N VAL A 20 4.92 -6.46 -5.81
CA VAL A 20 5.30 -5.86 -7.08
C VAL A 20 6.22 -6.83 -7.80
N GLU A 21 5.83 -7.26 -8.98
CA GLU A 21 6.63 -8.17 -9.80
C GLU A 21 6.82 -7.62 -11.21
N ARG A 22 7.97 -7.95 -11.81
CA ARG A 22 8.24 -7.70 -13.23
C ARG A 22 8.34 -9.04 -13.93
N VAL A 23 7.51 -9.21 -14.94
CA VAL A 23 7.46 -10.38 -15.79
C VAL A 23 8.02 -10.01 -17.16
N SER A 24 9.01 -10.76 -17.66
CA SER A 24 9.59 -10.58 -19.00
C SER A 24 8.57 -10.97 -20.09
N ASP A 25 8.81 -10.55 -21.33
CA ASP A 25 8.05 -10.98 -22.52
C ASP A 25 7.94 -12.52 -22.68
N SER A 26 8.85 -13.28 -22.06
CA SER A 26 8.81 -14.76 -22.04
C SER A 26 7.95 -15.34 -20.92
N ASP A 27 7.18 -14.51 -20.22
CA ASP A 27 6.37 -14.86 -19.02
C ASP A 27 7.22 -15.28 -17.80
N ASP A 28 8.53 -15.09 -17.87
CA ASP A 28 9.46 -15.35 -16.76
C ASP A 28 9.47 -14.19 -15.77
N ARG A 29 9.29 -14.50 -14.48
CA ARG A 29 9.43 -13.53 -13.39
C ARG A 29 10.90 -13.15 -13.21
N VAL A 30 11.22 -11.88 -13.44
CA VAL A 30 12.59 -11.34 -13.38
C VAL A 30 12.80 -10.41 -12.17
N PHE A 31 11.73 -9.96 -11.54
CA PHE A 31 11.76 -9.19 -10.31
C PHE A 31 10.51 -9.51 -9.48
N GLU A 32 10.68 -9.62 -8.17
CA GLU A 32 9.58 -9.81 -7.21
C GLU A 32 10.01 -9.15 -5.89
N ASP A 33 9.14 -8.34 -5.32
CA ASP A 33 9.33 -7.75 -4.00
C ASP A 33 7.98 -7.61 -3.27
N SER A 34 8.03 -7.58 -1.94
CA SER A 34 6.88 -7.42 -1.06
C SER A 34 7.06 -6.19 -0.18
N LEU A 35 6.16 -5.23 -0.31
CA LEU A 35 6.20 -3.96 0.38
C LEU A 35 5.08 -3.88 1.41
N THR A 36 5.33 -3.27 2.56
CA THR A 36 4.26 -2.86 3.46
C THR A 36 3.40 -1.76 2.82
N ALA A 37 2.21 -1.52 3.37
CA ALA A 37 1.32 -0.48 2.86
C ALA A 37 1.96 0.93 2.88
N GLN A 38 2.86 1.22 3.83
CA GLN A 38 3.55 2.51 3.88
C GLN A 38 4.65 2.58 2.81
N GLU A 39 5.48 1.56 2.69
CA GLU A 39 6.56 1.51 1.68
C GLU A 39 6.00 1.59 0.26
N ALA A 40 4.86 0.94 -0.02
CA ALA A 40 4.19 1.02 -1.32
C ALA A 40 3.75 2.46 -1.65
N ARG A 41 3.25 3.22 -0.66
CA ARG A 41 2.86 4.63 -0.85
C ARG A 41 4.09 5.52 -1.08
N ASP A 42 5.14 5.30 -0.30
CA ASP A 42 6.39 6.06 -0.42
C ASP A 42 7.03 5.82 -1.80
N LEU A 43 7.05 4.57 -2.26
CA LEU A 43 7.51 4.21 -3.60
C LEU A 43 6.65 4.87 -4.69
N ALA A 44 5.33 4.82 -4.57
CA ALA A 44 4.43 5.47 -5.53
C ALA A 44 4.71 6.99 -5.61
N GLY A 45 4.90 7.66 -4.47
CA GLY A 45 5.25 9.08 -4.43
C GLY A 45 6.58 9.39 -5.11
N LEU A 46 7.60 8.54 -4.91
CA LEU A 46 8.87 8.68 -5.61
C LEU A 46 8.71 8.49 -7.12
N LEU A 47 7.98 7.45 -7.56
CA LEU A 47 7.76 7.19 -8.98
C LEU A 47 7.05 8.35 -9.68
N THR A 48 5.99 8.89 -9.08
CA THR A 48 5.28 10.07 -9.60
C THR A 48 6.22 11.26 -9.71
N LYS A 49 6.94 11.60 -8.64
CA LYS A 49 7.87 12.74 -8.62
C LYS A 49 8.95 12.66 -9.71
N TYR A 50 9.47 11.47 -10.00
CA TYR A 50 10.47 11.31 -11.06
C TYR A 50 9.86 11.25 -12.47
N ALA A 51 8.61 10.81 -12.61
CA ALA A 51 7.87 10.91 -13.87
C ALA A 51 7.60 12.39 -14.21
N ASP A 52 7.09 13.18 -13.27
CA ASP A 52 6.82 14.61 -13.46
C ASP A 52 8.09 15.37 -13.88
N LYS A 53 9.20 15.14 -13.17
CA LYS A 53 10.51 15.72 -13.53
C LYS A 53 11.00 15.32 -14.93
N LEU A 54 10.66 14.10 -15.38
CA LEU A 54 11.03 13.64 -16.72
C LEU A 54 10.22 14.37 -17.79
N ASP A 55 8.94 14.61 -17.53
CA ASP A 55 8.08 15.39 -18.43
C ASP A 55 8.51 16.86 -18.46
N GLU A 56 8.77 17.49 -17.31
CA GLU A 56 9.35 18.84 -17.22
C GLU A 56 10.65 18.96 -18.02
N ALA A 57 11.55 17.98 -17.93
CA ALA A 57 12.79 17.98 -18.68
C ALA A 57 12.57 17.86 -20.19
N ARG A 58 11.56 17.10 -20.63
CA ARG A 58 11.19 16.96 -22.05
C ARG A 58 10.55 18.23 -22.59
N ASP A 59 9.72 18.90 -21.79
CA ASP A 59 9.09 20.16 -22.17
C ASP A 59 10.09 21.31 -22.17
N ALA A 60 11.06 21.32 -21.26
CA ALA A 60 12.18 22.27 -21.28
C ALA A 60 13.06 22.12 -22.53
N ASP A 61 13.29 20.89 -23.01
CA ASP A 61 14.02 20.63 -24.26
C ASP A 61 13.22 21.12 -25.49
N LYS A 62 11.89 20.93 -25.50
CA LYS A 62 11.01 21.48 -26.55
C LYS A 62 10.91 23.01 -26.54
N ALA A 63 10.92 23.63 -25.36
CA ALA A 63 10.87 25.09 -25.22
C ALA A 63 12.14 25.79 -25.76
N LYS A 64 13.26 25.06 -25.92
CA LYS A 64 14.46 25.58 -26.59
C LYS A 64 14.38 25.58 -28.12
N GLU A 65 13.48 24.79 -28.72
CA GLU A 65 13.25 24.78 -30.18
C GLU A 65 12.22 25.86 -30.59
N SER A 66 11.20 26.10 -29.76
CA SER A 66 10.22 27.16 -29.96
C SER A 66 10.60 28.42 -29.20
N GLY A 67 11.59 29.15 -29.70
CA GLY A 67 11.90 30.48 -29.19
C GLY A 67 10.71 31.43 -29.33
N LYS A 68 10.00 31.69 -28.23
CA LYS A 68 9.56 33.00 -27.72
C LYS A 68 8.33 32.88 -26.82
N SER A 69 8.44 33.55 -25.66
CA SER A 69 7.36 34.03 -24.78
C SER A 69 6.61 32.91 -24.05
N ASP A 70 6.41 32.91 -22.73
CA ASP A 70 6.39 33.96 -21.71
C ASP A 70 6.46 33.20 -20.36
N GLU A 71 7.21 33.70 -19.38
CA GLU A 71 7.29 33.15 -18.02
C GLU A 71 7.43 34.35 -17.07
N PRO A 72 6.94 34.35 -15.81
CA PRO A 72 6.32 33.26 -15.03
C PRO A 72 5.00 33.61 -14.32
N GLU A 73 4.07 32.65 -14.18
CA GLU A 73 3.04 32.71 -13.13
C GLU A 73 3.28 31.56 -12.15
N ASP A 74 4.09 31.90 -11.15
CA ASP A 74 4.03 31.39 -9.79
C ASP A 74 2.55 31.36 -9.34
N SER A 75 1.92 30.19 -9.39
CA SER A 75 0.58 29.99 -8.85
C SER A 75 0.68 29.10 -7.62
N GLU A 76 0.63 29.79 -6.48
CA GLU A 76 0.47 29.26 -5.13
C GLU A 76 -0.47 28.04 -5.08
N ASP A 77 0.11 26.89 -4.74
CA ASP A 77 -0.61 25.72 -4.25
C ASP A 77 -1.25 26.06 -2.89
N SER A 78 -2.46 26.62 -2.94
CA SER A 78 -3.36 26.74 -1.81
C SER A 78 -4.35 25.56 -1.81
N GLY A 79 -3.79 24.35 -1.73
CA GLY A 79 -4.52 23.10 -1.52
C GLY A 79 -4.97 22.95 -0.06
N LYS A 80 -6.02 23.70 0.28
CA LYS A 80 -6.80 23.66 1.54
C LYS A 80 -6.95 22.22 2.06
N ALA A 81 -6.27 21.93 3.16
CA ALA A 81 -6.42 20.71 3.94
C ALA A 81 -7.90 20.52 4.35
N GLU A 82 -8.49 19.43 3.89
CA GLU A 82 -9.78 18.92 4.33
C GLU A 82 -9.65 18.39 5.77
N GLU A 83 -9.82 19.30 6.73
CA GLU A 83 -10.10 18.94 8.13
C GLU A 83 -11.53 18.37 8.20
N SER A 84 -11.65 17.06 7.98
CA SER A 84 -12.86 16.33 8.36
C SER A 84 -12.86 16.17 9.88
N GLU A 85 -13.32 17.21 10.59
CA GLU A 85 -13.70 17.11 12.00
C GLU A 85 -14.75 16.02 12.15
N LYS A 86 -14.33 14.94 12.82
CA LYS A 86 -15.18 13.84 13.22
C LYS A 86 -16.16 14.37 14.26
N SER A 87 -17.44 14.39 13.88
CA SER A 87 -18.57 14.63 14.76
C SER A 87 -18.61 13.61 15.90
N ASP A 88 -18.85 14.13 17.11
CA ASP A 88 -19.90 13.70 18.05
C ASP A 88 -19.97 12.21 18.42
N GLU A 89 -19.58 11.86 19.65
CA GLU A 89 -20.42 11.00 20.50
C GLU A 89 -20.04 11.18 21.98
N SER A 90 -20.84 12.00 22.65
CA SER A 90 -21.33 11.89 24.03
C SER A 90 -20.44 11.32 25.15
N GLU A 91 -20.23 12.21 26.11
CA GLU A 91 -20.10 11.96 27.54
C GLU A 91 -21.19 10.98 28.03
N ASP A 92 -20.82 9.85 28.63
CA ASP A 92 -21.66 9.27 29.69
C ASP A 92 -20.83 8.47 30.70
N SER A 93 -20.65 9.12 31.85
CA SER A 93 -20.89 8.59 33.19
C SER A 93 -20.09 7.38 33.70
N GLU A 94 -19.24 7.69 34.67
CA GLU A 94 -18.85 6.81 35.76
C GLU A 94 -20.11 6.23 36.44
N ASP A 95 -20.25 4.91 36.50
CA ASP A 95 -20.99 4.27 37.60
C ASP A 95 -20.42 2.89 37.95
N SER A 96 -19.70 2.90 39.06
CA SER A 96 -19.56 1.88 40.10
C SER A 96 -20.52 0.69 40.00
N GLY A 97 -20.01 -0.53 39.91
CA GLY A 97 -20.82 -1.74 39.96
C GLY A 97 -20.01 -2.99 40.30
N GLU A 98 -19.95 -3.26 41.60
CA GLU A 98 -19.43 -4.42 42.32
C GLU A 98 -20.01 -5.79 41.89
N ALA A 99 -19.31 -6.87 42.30
CA ALA A 99 -19.68 -8.30 42.36
C ALA A 99 -19.04 -9.18 41.25
N GLU A 100 -17.94 -9.88 41.52
CA GLU A 100 -17.88 -11.16 42.27
C GLU A 100 -18.96 -12.14 41.80
N GLU A 101 -18.62 -13.11 40.94
CA GLU A 101 -19.22 -14.45 40.95
C GLU A 101 -18.31 -15.41 40.16
N SER A 102 -17.42 -16.06 40.91
CA SER A 102 -17.42 -17.51 41.07
C SER A 102 -17.49 -18.42 39.81
N GLU A 103 -16.40 -19.17 39.61
CA GLU A 103 -16.37 -20.63 39.41
C GLU A 103 -17.22 -21.23 38.23
N LYS A 104 -16.74 -22.12 37.35
CA LYS A 104 -16.20 -23.46 37.64
C LYS A 104 -15.64 -24.09 36.36
N SER A 105 -14.61 -24.89 36.58
CA SER A 105 -14.03 -25.91 35.71
C SER A 105 -15.07 -26.86 35.13
N ASP A 106 -14.96 -27.18 33.84
CA ASP A 106 -15.60 -28.33 33.19
C ASP A 106 -14.91 -28.55 31.83
N GLU A 107 -14.51 -29.71 31.36
CA GLU A 107 -14.26 -31.02 31.90
C GLU A 107 -13.42 -31.71 30.81
N SER A 108 -12.44 -32.50 31.23
CA SER A 108 -11.66 -33.40 30.41
C SER A 108 -12.53 -34.27 29.48
N LYS A 109 -12.22 -34.34 28.19
CA LYS A 109 -12.53 -35.52 27.36
C LYS A 109 -11.25 -36.11 26.82
N LYS A 110 -10.64 -36.96 27.65
CA LYS A 110 -9.86 -38.12 27.18
C LYS A 110 -10.83 -39.17 26.63
N SER A 111 -10.59 -39.66 25.43
CA SER A 111 -10.93 -41.02 24.96
C SER A 111 -9.95 -41.31 23.81
N ASP A 112 -8.88 -42.06 24.00
CA ASP A 112 -8.82 -43.54 24.01
C ASP A 112 -9.03 -44.10 22.58
N GLU A 113 -7.90 -44.37 21.89
CA GLU A 113 -7.48 -45.70 21.43
C GLU A 113 -8.41 -46.35 20.39
N SER A 114 -7.87 -46.60 19.19
CA SER A 114 -7.64 -47.98 18.72
C SER A 114 -6.86 -47.97 17.41
N ASP A 115 -5.68 -48.57 17.50
CA ASP A 115 -4.97 -49.29 16.46
C ASP A 115 -5.92 -50.20 15.68
N GLU A 116 -6.00 -50.06 14.35
CA GLU A 116 -6.26 -51.22 13.50
C GLU A 116 -5.35 -51.18 12.28
N SER A 117 -4.51 -52.20 12.28
CA SER A 117 -3.68 -52.67 11.20
C SER A 117 -4.53 -53.30 10.08
N ASP A 118 -3.96 -53.31 8.87
CA ASP A 118 -4.12 -54.32 7.82
C ASP A 118 -5.48 -54.41 7.07
N ASN A 119 -5.48 -53.94 5.81
CA ASN A 119 -5.87 -54.75 4.64
C ASN A 119 -5.37 -54.13 3.31
#